data_AF-A0A3L5TSI9-F1
#
_entry.id   AF-A0A3L5TSI9-F1
#
_cell.length_a   1.000
_cell.length_b   1.000
_cell.length_c   1.000
_cell.angle_alpha   90.00
_cell.angle_beta   90.00
_cell.angle_gamma   90.00
#
_symmetry.space_group_name_H-M   'P 1'
#
loop_
_entity.id
_entity.type
_entity.pdbx_description
1 polymer ?
#
loop_
_entity_poly.entity_id
_entity_poly.type
_entity_poly.pdbx_seq_one_letter_code
_entity_poly.pdbx_strand_id
1 'polypeptide(L)'
;MQFKAIMENPENESLVKDLSRALDLKPWVFGFKKLLNKDYDLVGCEAALMSIQRAGLFDDLDQINKEALIIYDFLKTDSRQNGHTQISLAKLKMKMENECRVFDEALKFLKRHKITKEVEIDNDMKVCLQQLYNYERKITEGINTLYKKQLEEPWELDVDLESEEFERVRGDKEQLEAAKMLLKYPIVVISGKGGCVMSLQKEKEKDKNVDLDEKNKKEEWEEEMSQIDGRDEMDLNDYKYSQKTRDNINDPDFPESEMFSSPADRVPDSEILCSPEDDTAEPQEEDPRDSSEPIIIYTAPTGKAANLLGRRANTNGFTLHQIIWSYKFYVTQKDPDAKWKFRH
;
A
#
# COMPACT_ATOMS: atom_id res chain seq x y z
N MET A 1 -14.67 -13.81 -8.21
CA MET A 1 -15.38 -14.75 -7.32
C MET A 1 -16.22 -14.05 -6.25
N GLN A 2 -15.76 -12.95 -5.63
CA GLN A 2 -16.50 -12.27 -4.54
C GLN A 2 -17.79 -11.55 -4.99
N PHE A 3 -17.81 -10.86 -6.13
CA PHE A 3 -19.01 -10.10 -6.55
C PHE A 3 -20.24 -10.98 -6.79
N LYS A 4 -20.05 -12.15 -7.42
CA LYS A 4 -21.13 -13.12 -7.63
C LYS A 4 -21.69 -13.64 -6.30
N ALA A 5 -20.82 -13.92 -5.33
CA ALA A 5 -21.24 -14.32 -3.98
C ALA A 5 -22.00 -13.21 -3.23
N ILE A 6 -21.63 -11.94 -3.43
CA ILE A 6 -22.37 -10.79 -2.88
C ILE A 6 -23.78 -10.71 -3.49
N MET A 7 -23.89 -10.84 -4.82
CA MET A 7 -25.17 -10.71 -5.54
C MET A 7 -26.12 -11.90 -5.33
N GLU A 8 -25.59 -13.09 -5.03
CA GLU A 8 -26.37 -14.31 -4.80
C GLU A 8 -26.75 -14.52 -3.32
N ASN A 9 -26.23 -13.71 -2.39
CA ASN A 9 -26.62 -13.78 -0.97
C ASN A 9 -28.03 -13.17 -0.79
N PRO A 10 -29.02 -13.93 -0.28
CA PRO A 10 -30.37 -13.43 -0.03
C PRO A 10 -30.43 -12.21 0.88
N GLU A 11 -29.47 -12.05 1.80
CA GLU A 11 -29.38 -10.90 2.71
C GLU A 11 -29.10 -9.58 1.97
N ASN A 12 -28.59 -9.64 0.74
CA ASN A 12 -28.25 -8.48 -0.09
C ASN A 12 -29.35 -8.08 -1.07
N GLU A 13 -30.58 -8.61 -0.95
CA GLU A 13 -31.67 -8.32 -1.90
C GLU A 13 -31.95 -6.80 -2.03
N SER A 14 -31.87 -6.05 -0.93
CA SER A 14 -32.03 -4.59 -0.95
C SER A 14 -30.92 -3.90 -1.75
N LEU A 15 -29.67 -4.32 -1.56
CA LEU A 15 -28.51 -3.80 -2.28
C LEU A 15 -28.66 -4.05 -3.79
N VAL A 16 -29.05 -5.26 -4.19
CA VAL A 16 -29.27 -5.61 -5.60
C VAL A 16 -30.33 -4.68 -6.22
N LYS A 17 -31.45 -4.46 -5.54
CA LYS A 17 -32.49 -3.52 -6.00
C LYS A 17 -31.98 -2.09 -6.15
N ASP A 18 -31.16 -1.63 -5.22
CA ASP A 18 -30.58 -0.29 -5.25
C ASP A 18 -29.55 -0.13 -6.38
N LEU A 19 -28.74 -1.16 -6.65
CA LEU A 19 -27.80 -1.20 -7.77
C LEU A 19 -28.54 -1.23 -9.11
N SER A 20 -29.61 -2.03 -9.24
CA SER A 20 -30.45 -2.02 -10.45
C SER A 20 -31.04 -0.63 -10.70
N ARG A 21 -31.57 0.02 -9.65
CA ARG A 21 -32.08 1.39 -9.77
C ARG A 21 -30.97 2.38 -10.15
N ALA A 22 -29.76 2.21 -9.63
CA ALA A 22 -28.62 3.04 -9.98
C ALA A 22 -28.20 2.87 -11.45
N LEU A 23 -28.31 1.66 -12.00
CA LEU A 23 -28.02 1.37 -13.39
C LEU A 23 -28.98 2.15 -14.32
N ASP A 24 -30.26 2.23 -13.95
CA ASP A 24 -31.26 2.93 -14.75
C ASP A 24 -31.16 4.46 -14.62
N LEU A 25 -30.87 4.98 -13.42
CA LEU A 25 -30.94 6.42 -13.14
C LEU A 25 -29.60 7.15 -13.23
N LYS A 26 -28.50 6.47 -12.90
CA LYS A 26 -27.16 7.06 -12.75
C LYS A 26 -26.03 6.06 -13.04
N PRO A 27 -25.98 5.46 -14.25
CA PRO A 27 -25.02 4.39 -14.58
C PRO A 27 -23.55 4.84 -14.50
N TRP A 28 -23.28 6.14 -14.57
CA TRP A 28 -21.93 6.70 -14.38
C TRP A 28 -21.33 6.43 -13.00
N VAL A 29 -22.15 6.18 -11.95
CA VAL A 29 -21.66 5.94 -10.59
C VAL A 29 -20.74 4.71 -10.53
N PHE A 30 -20.99 3.72 -11.37
CA PHE A 30 -20.21 2.49 -11.42
C PHE A 30 -18.76 2.71 -11.88
N GLY A 31 -18.46 3.83 -12.55
CA GLY A 31 -17.09 4.17 -12.96
C GLY A 31 -16.26 4.85 -11.88
N PHE A 32 -16.78 5.03 -10.66
CA PHE A 32 -16.08 5.73 -9.57
C PHE A 32 -16.04 4.89 -8.29
N LYS A 33 -14.89 4.31 -7.94
CA LYS A 33 -14.66 3.57 -6.67
C LYS A 33 -15.13 4.34 -5.45
N LYS A 34 -14.91 5.66 -5.41
CA LYS A 34 -15.30 6.49 -4.27
C LYS A 34 -16.81 6.52 -4.04
N LEU A 35 -17.60 6.55 -5.10
CA LEU A 35 -19.05 6.62 -5.00
C LEU A 35 -19.64 5.23 -4.73
N LEU A 36 -19.09 4.19 -5.33
CA LEU A 36 -19.50 2.81 -5.04
C LEU A 36 -19.31 2.45 -3.56
N ASN A 37 -18.15 2.78 -3.00
CA ASN A 37 -17.90 2.54 -1.58
C ASN A 37 -18.79 3.39 -0.67
N LYS A 38 -19.01 4.66 -1.02
CA LYS A 38 -19.80 5.58 -0.19
C LYS A 38 -21.30 5.27 -0.22
N ASP A 39 -21.84 5.00 -1.40
CA ASP A 39 -23.29 4.92 -1.61
C ASP A 39 -23.82 3.48 -1.47
N TYR A 40 -22.96 2.45 -1.59
CA TYR A 40 -23.37 1.03 -1.61
C TYR A 40 -22.48 0.09 -0.79
N ASP A 41 -21.49 0.59 -0.03
CA ASP A 41 -20.49 -0.20 0.69
C ASP A 41 -19.75 -1.23 -0.19
N LEU A 42 -19.63 -0.96 -1.50
CA LEU A 42 -18.94 -1.83 -2.44
C LEU A 42 -17.45 -1.48 -2.57
N VAL A 43 -16.60 -2.48 -2.45
CA VAL A 43 -15.14 -2.37 -2.62
C VAL A 43 -14.72 -3.21 -3.83
N GLY A 44 -13.80 -2.68 -4.64
CA GLY A 44 -13.27 -3.41 -5.81
C GLY A 44 -14.27 -3.64 -6.95
N CYS A 45 -15.42 -2.98 -6.93
CA CYS A 45 -16.50 -3.16 -7.92
C CYS A 45 -16.56 -2.04 -8.97
N GLU A 46 -15.51 -1.21 -9.07
CA GLU A 46 -15.45 -0.14 -10.06
C GLU A 46 -15.38 -0.73 -11.48
N ALA A 47 -16.27 -0.29 -12.35
CA ALA A 47 -16.25 -0.66 -13.76
C ALA A 47 -15.21 0.18 -14.50
N ALA A 48 -14.31 -0.49 -15.22
CA ALA A 48 -13.40 0.19 -16.14
C ALA A 48 -14.19 0.96 -17.23
N LEU A 49 -13.65 2.10 -17.69
CA LEU A 49 -14.30 2.93 -18.71
C LEU A 49 -14.67 2.13 -19.97
N MET A 50 -13.75 1.28 -20.43
CA MET A 50 -13.98 0.39 -21.58
C MET A 50 -15.15 -0.59 -21.36
N SER A 51 -15.38 -1.04 -20.13
CA SER A 51 -16.50 -1.92 -19.80
C SER A 51 -17.84 -1.18 -19.83
N ILE A 52 -17.87 0.06 -19.33
CA ILE A 52 -19.05 0.94 -19.42
C ILE A 52 -19.41 1.21 -20.89
N GLN A 53 -18.39 1.48 -21.72
CA GLN A 53 -18.58 1.68 -23.16
C GLN A 53 -19.09 0.42 -23.88
N ARG A 54 -18.49 -0.74 -23.63
CA ARG A 54 -18.92 -2.02 -24.24
C ARG A 54 -20.32 -2.44 -23.82
N ALA A 55 -20.75 -2.06 -22.62
CA ALA A 55 -22.10 -2.31 -22.14
C ALA A 55 -23.16 -1.38 -22.77
N GLY A 56 -22.77 -0.42 -23.62
CA GLY A 56 -23.66 0.59 -24.20
C GLY A 56 -24.09 1.68 -23.22
N LEU A 57 -23.72 1.56 -21.94
CA LEU A 57 -24.11 2.50 -20.89
C LEU A 57 -23.48 3.88 -21.08
N PHE A 58 -22.34 3.96 -21.77
CA PHE A 58 -21.65 5.22 -21.97
C PHE A 58 -22.44 6.17 -22.89
N ASP A 59 -23.13 5.65 -23.91
CA ASP A 59 -23.75 6.48 -24.95
C ASP A 59 -24.95 7.28 -24.44
N ASP A 60 -25.67 6.74 -23.46
CA ASP A 60 -26.87 7.36 -22.87
C ASP A 60 -26.55 8.40 -21.79
N LEU A 61 -25.29 8.50 -21.35
CA LEU A 61 -24.87 9.48 -20.35
C LEU A 61 -24.91 10.91 -20.91
N ASP A 62 -25.24 11.87 -20.04
CA ASP A 62 -25.02 13.28 -20.35
C ASP A 62 -23.52 13.60 -20.47
N GLN A 63 -23.22 14.70 -21.15
CA GLN A 63 -21.86 15.06 -21.53
C GLN A 63 -20.93 15.27 -20.31
N ILE A 64 -21.45 15.82 -19.20
CA ILE A 64 -20.64 16.07 -17.99
C ILE A 64 -20.19 14.74 -17.40
N ASN A 65 -21.10 13.77 -17.30
CA ASN A 65 -20.79 12.44 -16.77
C ASN A 65 -19.85 11.64 -17.67
N LYS A 66 -20.01 11.73 -19.00
CA LYS A 66 -19.07 11.13 -19.97
C LYS A 66 -17.65 11.64 -19.78
N GLU A 67 -17.48 12.96 -19.76
CA GLU A 67 -16.17 13.59 -19.65
C GLU A 67 -15.57 13.41 -18.25
N ALA A 68 -16.39 13.39 -17.20
CA ALA A 68 -15.92 13.07 -15.85
C ALA A 68 -15.31 11.66 -15.77
N LEU A 69 -15.94 10.67 -16.43
CA LEU A 69 -15.40 9.31 -16.52
C LEU A 69 -14.07 9.28 -17.31
N ILE A 70 -13.99 10.00 -18.43
CA ILE A 70 -12.76 10.10 -19.24
C ILE A 70 -11.61 10.73 -18.42
N ILE A 71 -11.86 11.88 -17.79
CA ILE A 71 -10.84 12.58 -16.98
C ILE A 71 -10.38 11.68 -15.82
N TYR A 72 -11.30 11.02 -15.14
CA TYR A 72 -10.96 10.13 -14.03
C TYR A 72 -10.15 8.91 -14.49
N ASP A 73 -10.53 8.30 -15.60
CA ASP A 73 -9.81 7.16 -16.19
C ASP A 73 -8.39 7.54 -16.61
N PHE A 74 -8.24 8.73 -17.23
CA PHE A 74 -6.94 9.30 -17.55
C PHE A 74 -6.09 9.49 -16.29
N LEU A 75 -6.63 10.13 -15.24
CA LEU A 75 -5.88 10.38 -14.00
C LEU A 75 -5.40 9.07 -13.34
N LYS A 76 -6.26 8.05 -13.27
CA LYS A 76 -5.87 6.72 -12.75
C LYS A 76 -4.75 6.11 -13.60
N THR A 77 -4.89 6.18 -14.93
CA THR A 77 -3.94 5.58 -15.87
C THR A 77 -2.58 6.27 -15.79
N ASP A 78 -2.55 7.60 -15.79
CA ASP A 78 -1.32 8.40 -15.68
C ASP A 78 -0.62 8.12 -14.34
N SER A 79 -1.37 8.01 -13.23
CA SER A 79 -0.83 7.61 -11.93
C SER A 79 -0.25 6.19 -11.93
N ARG A 80 -0.95 5.22 -12.52
CA ARG A 80 -0.51 3.81 -12.55
C ARG A 80 0.73 3.62 -13.42
N GLN A 81 0.80 4.30 -14.56
CA GLN A 81 1.88 4.13 -15.52
C GLN A 81 3.14 4.92 -15.15
N ASN A 82 2.98 6.14 -14.61
CA ASN A 82 4.11 7.04 -14.37
C ASN A 82 4.42 7.27 -12.88
N GLY A 83 3.63 6.70 -11.97
CA GLY A 83 3.79 6.91 -10.52
C GLY A 83 3.45 8.34 -10.05
N HIS A 84 2.88 9.18 -10.92
CA HIS A 84 2.51 10.55 -10.57
C HIS A 84 1.25 10.57 -9.70
N THR A 85 1.30 11.25 -8.55
CA THR A 85 0.13 11.45 -7.68
C THR A 85 -0.71 12.67 -8.08
N GLN A 86 -0.14 13.54 -8.92
CA GLN A 86 -0.73 14.81 -9.32
C GLN A 86 -0.26 15.26 -10.71
N ILE A 87 -1.08 16.05 -11.40
CA ILE A 87 -0.78 16.63 -12.71
C ILE A 87 -1.15 18.13 -12.71
N SER A 88 -0.37 18.98 -13.40
CA SER A 88 -0.76 20.38 -13.59
C SER A 88 -2.09 20.48 -14.32
N LEU A 89 -2.97 21.37 -13.85
CA LEU A 89 -4.27 21.62 -14.46
C LEU A 89 -4.13 22.05 -15.92
N ALA A 90 -3.12 22.87 -16.24
CA ALA A 90 -2.85 23.28 -17.61
C ALA A 90 -2.47 22.07 -18.50
N LYS A 91 -1.60 21.19 -17.99
CA LYS A 91 -1.19 19.96 -18.69
C LYS A 91 -2.36 18.99 -18.86
N LEU A 92 -3.21 18.85 -17.85
CA LEU A 92 -4.41 18.02 -17.92
C LEU A 92 -5.39 18.58 -18.98
N LYS A 93 -5.67 19.88 -18.95
CA LYS A 93 -6.56 20.54 -19.91
C LYS A 93 -6.06 20.37 -21.35
N MET A 94 -4.77 20.55 -21.58
CA MET A 94 -4.13 20.30 -22.89
C MET A 94 -4.30 18.84 -23.35
N LYS A 95 -4.09 17.87 -22.45
CA LYS A 95 -4.27 16.44 -22.79
C LYS A 95 -5.73 16.09 -23.11
N MET A 96 -6.69 16.78 -22.50
CA MET A 96 -8.12 16.51 -22.66
C MET A 96 -8.79 17.32 -23.78
N GLU A 97 -8.06 18.21 -24.47
CA GLU A 97 -8.64 19.19 -25.42
C GLU A 97 -9.46 18.55 -26.55
N ASN A 98 -9.04 17.38 -27.03
CA ASN A 98 -9.74 16.66 -28.10
C ASN A 98 -10.84 15.71 -27.60
N GLU A 99 -10.82 15.36 -26.32
CA GLU A 99 -11.73 14.37 -25.73
C GLU A 99 -12.87 15.01 -24.92
N CYS A 100 -12.63 16.20 -24.37
CA CYS A 100 -13.54 16.88 -23.45
C CYS A 100 -13.94 18.26 -23.98
N ARG A 101 -15.23 18.48 -24.21
CA ARG A 101 -15.84 19.75 -24.63
C ARG A 101 -16.27 20.63 -23.46
N VAL A 102 -16.69 20.01 -22.35
CA VAL A 102 -17.16 20.67 -21.11
C VAL A 102 -16.23 20.30 -19.94
N PHE A 103 -14.92 20.36 -20.20
CA PHE A 103 -13.87 19.97 -19.26
C PHE A 103 -14.01 20.65 -17.90
N ASP A 104 -14.27 21.96 -17.86
CA ASP A 104 -14.34 22.72 -16.61
C ASP A 104 -15.56 22.31 -15.76
N GLU A 105 -16.70 22.00 -16.39
CA GLU A 105 -17.90 21.46 -15.74
C GLU A 105 -17.70 20.03 -15.23
N ALA A 106 -17.08 19.17 -16.04
CA ALA A 106 -16.75 17.80 -15.67
C ALA A 106 -15.75 17.76 -14.50
N LEU A 107 -14.74 18.62 -14.49
CA LEU A 107 -13.80 18.72 -13.37
C LEU A 107 -14.47 19.25 -12.10
N LYS A 108 -15.36 20.26 -12.21
CA LYS A 108 -16.18 20.72 -11.08
C LYS A 108 -17.08 19.61 -10.53
N PHE A 109 -17.66 18.80 -11.40
CA PHE A 109 -18.44 17.63 -11.00
C PHE A 109 -17.58 16.64 -10.19
N LEU A 110 -16.41 16.25 -10.70
CA LEU A 110 -15.48 15.35 -9.99
C LEU A 110 -15.09 15.91 -8.61
N LYS A 111 -14.81 17.21 -8.53
CA LYS A 111 -14.48 17.91 -7.27
C LYS A 111 -15.66 17.92 -6.29
N ARG A 112 -16.88 18.22 -6.77
CA ARG A 112 -18.11 18.20 -5.95
C ARG A 112 -18.36 16.82 -5.34
N HIS A 113 -18.09 15.76 -6.11
CA HIS A 113 -18.23 14.38 -5.67
C HIS A 113 -17.02 13.86 -4.87
N LYS A 114 -16.02 14.70 -4.58
CA LYS A 114 -14.78 14.34 -3.86
C LYS A 114 -14.02 13.19 -4.54
N ILE A 115 -14.03 13.16 -5.87
CA ILE A 115 -13.26 12.21 -6.69
C ILE A 115 -11.88 12.78 -6.99
N THR A 116 -11.82 14.08 -7.31
CA THR A 116 -10.57 14.82 -7.53
C THR A 116 -10.40 15.94 -6.51
N LYS A 117 -9.16 16.39 -6.34
CA LYS A 117 -8.77 17.53 -5.53
C LYS A 117 -7.87 18.45 -6.36
N GLU A 118 -8.16 19.74 -6.30
CA GLU A 118 -7.24 20.77 -6.78
C GLU A 118 -6.41 21.29 -5.61
N VAL A 119 -5.11 21.43 -5.83
CA VAL A 119 -4.14 21.97 -4.87
C VAL A 119 -3.21 22.94 -5.59
N GLU A 120 -2.82 24.01 -4.90
CA GLU A 120 -1.83 24.96 -5.41
C GLU A 120 -0.47 24.62 -4.79
N ILE A 121 0.53 24.35 -5.62
CA ILE A 121 1.90 24.03 -5.21
C ILE A 121 2.84 24.86 -6.07
N ASP A 122 3.71 25.65 -5.43
CA ASP A 122 4.69 26.52 -6.10
C ASP A 122 4.07 27.43 -7.17
N ASN A 123 2.88 27.99 -6.89
CA ASN A 123 2.06 28.80 -7.80
C ASN A 123 1.58 28.05 -9.07
N ASP A 124 1.61 26.72 -9.08
CA ASP A 124 1.00 25.89 -10.13
C ASP A 124 -0.19 25.13 -9.56
N MET A 125 -1.34 25.26 -10.23
CA MET A 125 -2.54 24.52 -9.88
C MET A 125 -2.41 23.08 -10.35
N LYS A 126 -2.41 22.14 -9.41
CA LYS A 126 -2.37 20.70 -9.66
C LYS A 126 -3.74 20.09 -9.40
N VAL A 127 -4.04 19.03 -10.14
CA VAL A 127 -5.20 18.16 -9.96
C VAL A 127 -4.68 16.77 -9.58
N CYS A 128 -5.28 16.17 -8.56
CA CYS A 128 -4.96 14.83 -8.11
C CYS A 128 -6.23 14.05 -7.79
N LEU A 129 -6.12 12.72 -7.77
CA LEU A 129 -7.18 11.87 -7.23
C LEU A 129 -7.30 12.16 -5.73
N GLN A 130 -8.52 12.41 -5.26
CA GLN A 130 -8.79 12.79 -3.86
C GLN A 130 -8.23 11.77 -2.87
N GLN A 131 -8.27 10.48 -3.22
CA GLN A 131 -7.71 9.40 -2.39
C GLN A 131 -6.19 9.50 -2.26
N LEU A 132 -5.46 9.79 -3.35
CA LEU A 132 -4.01 9.92 -3.33
C LEU A 132 -3.58 11.16 -2.54
N TYR A 133 -4.29 12.28 -2.72
CA TYR A 133 -4.10 13.47 -1.89
C TYR A 133 -4.29 13.18 -0.40
N ASN A 134 -5.34 12.43 -0.06
CA ASN A 134 -5.58 12.05 1.34
C ASN A 134 -4.46 11.16 1.90
N TYR A 135 -3.87 10.28 1.08
CA TYR A 135 -2.72 9.48 1.50
C TYR A 135 -1.50 10.35 1.76
N GLU A 136 -1.12 11.23 0.83
CA GLU A 136 0.00 12.16 1.02
C GLU A 136 -0.19 13.00 2.29
N ARG A 137 -1.37 13.61 2.45
CA ARG A 137 -1.68 14.43 3.63
C ARG A 137 -1.55 13.64 4.93
N LYS A 138 -2.09 12.41 4.98
CA LYS A 138 -2.01 11.54 6.16
C LYS A 138 -0.59 11.07 6.47
N ILE A 139 0.22 10.80 5.44
CA ILE A 139 1.64 10.46 5.61
C ILE A 139 2.38 11.65 6.25
N THR A 140 2.17 12.86 5.73
CA THR A 140 2.75 14.08 6.31
C THR A 140 2.28 14.32 7.74
N GLU A 141 0.98 14.17 8.02
CA GLU A 141 0.42 14.25 9.37
C GLU A 141 1.08 13.24 10.33
N GLY A 142 1.27 12.00 9.88
CA GLY A 142 1.92 10.94 10.66
C GLY A 142 3.38 11.25 10.98
N ILE A 143 4.18 11.65 9.98
CA ILE A 143 5.59 12.02 10.18
C ILE A 143 5.70 13.21 11.13
N ASN A 144 4.88 14.25 10.94
CA ASN A 144 4.88 15.42 11.82
C ASN A 144 4.49 15.07 13.25
N THR A 145 3.57 14.13 13.44
CA THR A 145 3.17 13.66 14.77
C THR A 145 4.33 12.96 15.46
N LEU A 146 5.06 12.09 14.76
CA LEU A 146 6.25 11.42 15.30
C LEU A 146 7.36 12.42 15.64
N TYR A 147 7.57 13.41 14.79
CA TYR A 147 8.56 14.45 15.05
C TYR A 147 8.23 15.31 16.27
N LYS A 148 6.96 15.71 16.44
CA LYS A 148 6.52 16.45 17.64
C LYS A 148 6.69 15.64 18.91
N LYS A 149 6.31 14.36 18.88
CA LYS A 149 6.52 13.45 20.01
C LYS A 149 7.99 13.36 20.40
N GLN A 150 8.89 13.29 19.42
CA GLN A 150 10.34 13.27 19.68
C GLN A 150 10.85 14.52 20.40
N LEU A 151 10.26 15.69 20.15
CA LEU A 151 10.64 16.93 20.83
C LEU A 151 10.16 16.98 22.28
N GLU A 152 9.04 16.32 22.58
CA GLU A 152 8.42 16.29 23.91
C GLU A 152 9.01 15.16 24.77
N GLU A 153 9.15 13.97 24.19
CA GLU A 153 9.64 12.74 24.82
C GLU A 153 10.67 12.08 23.87
N PRO A 154 11.98 12.38 24.05
CA PRO A 154 13.01 11.85 23.17
C PRO A 154 13.07 10.32 23.17
N TRP A 155 13.00 9.74 21.97
CA TRP A 155 13.31 8.33 21.71
C TRP A 155 14.78 8.07 22.00
N GLU A 156 15.05 7.31 23.06
CA GLU A 156 16.38 6.80 23.38
C GLU A 156 16.30 5.30 23.66
N LEU A 157 17.10 4.53 22.92
CA LEU A 157 17.31 3.11 23.15
C LEU A 157 18.65 2.91 23.84
N ASP A 158 18.62 2.30 25.03
CA ASP A 158 19.81 1.97 25.80
C ASP A 158 20.50 0.72 25.23
N VAL A 159 21.37 0.92 24.24
CA VAL A 159 22.15 -0.13 23.58
C VAL A 159 23.62 0.23 23.62
N ASP A 160 24.44 -0.65 24.19
CA ASP A 160 25.89 -0.49 24.24
C ASP A 160 26.55 -0.90 22.91
N LEU A 161 26.79 0.10 22.07
CA LEU A 161 27.51 -0.06 20.79
C LEU A 161 29.00 -0.37 20.95
N GLU A 162 29.55 -0.31 22.17
CA GLU A 162 30.95 -0.66 22.46
C GLU A 162 31.15 -2.14 22.82
N SER A 163 30.07 -2.90 22.91
CA SER A 163 30.15 -4.35 23.12
C SER A 163 30.76 -5.07 21.90
N GLU A 164 31.36 -6.24 22.13
CA GLU A 164 32.03 -7.05 21.08
C GLU A 164 31.07 -7.46 19.95
N GLU A 165 29.77 -7.53 20.24
CA GLU A 165 28.71 -7.86 19.27
C GLU A 165 28.63 -6.83 18.13
N PHE A 166 29.08 -5.59 18.35
CA PHE A 166 29.07 -4.51 17.36
C PHE A 166 30.44 -4.25 16.72
N GLU A 167 31.44 -5.12 16.91
CA GLU A 167 32.80 -4.92 16.37
C GLU A 167 32.80 -4.63 14.85
N ARG A 168 31.99 -5.37 14.09
CA ARG A 168 31.85 -5.16 12.65
C ARG A 168 31.27 -3.79 12.31
N VAL A 169 30.26 -3.34 13.07
CA VAL A 169 29.62 -2.02 12.89
C VAL A 169 30.58 -0.91 13.29
N ARG A 170 31.35 -1.08 14.36
CA ARG A 170 32.39 -0.11 14.79
C ARG A 170 33.52 0.04 13.76
N GLY A 171 33.84 -1.04 13.05
CA GLY A 171 34.83 -1.03 11.98
C GLY A 171 34.45 -0.19 10.76
N ASP A 172 33.16 0.15 10.60
CA ASP A 172 32.64 0.98 9.51
C ASP A 172 32.00 2.26 10.06
N LYS A 173 32.63 3.40 9.75
CA LYS A 173 32.19 4.72 10.24
C LYS A 173 30.75 5.05 9.84
N GLU A 174 30.32 4.67 8.65
CA GLU A 174 28.96 4.98 8.16
C GLU A 174 27.93 4.11 8.87
N GLN A 175 28.24 2.83 9.10
CA GLN A 175 27.36 1.94 9.86
C GLN A 175 27.29 2.36 11.33
N LEU A 176 28.40 2.74 11.95
CA LEU A 176 28.41 3.23 13.33
C LEU A 176 27.56 4.50 13.49
N GLU A 177 27.60 5.41 12.52
CA GLU A 177 26.76 6.61 12.56
C GLU A 177 25.27 6.25 12.36
N ALA A 178 24.96 5.31 11.47
CA ALA A 178 23.59 4.80 11.31
C ALA A 178 23.06 4.14 12.59
N ALA A 179 23.88 3.35 13.30
CA ALA A 179 23.52 2.79 14.62
C ALA A 179 23.15 3.92 15.60
N LYS A 180 24.03 4.92 15.73
CA LYS A 180 23.82 6.06 16.64
C LYS A 180 22.54 6.82 16.31
N MET A 181 22.20 6.95 15.03
CA MET A 181 20.93 7.56 14.63
C MET A 181 19.73 6.69 15.03
N LEU A 182 19.78 5.37 14.84
CA LEU A 182 18.68 4.45 15.21
C LEU A 182 18.37 4.49 16.72
N LEU A 183 19.38 4.70 17.56
CA LEU A 183 19.19 4.80 19.01
C LEU A 183 18.61 6.14 19.46
N LYS A 184 18.68 7.19 18.64
CA LYS A 184 18.34 8.58 19.02
C LYS A 184 17.10 9.15 18.33
N TYR A 185 16.68 8.56 17.21
CA TYR A 185 15.59 9.10 16.40
C TYR A 185 14.54 8.03 16.12
N PRO A 186 13.25 8.39 16.15
CA PRO A 186 12.15 7.45 15.95
C PRO A 186 11.99 7.03 14.48
N ILE A 187 12.54 7.83 13.55
CA ILE A 187 12.56 7.54 12.12
C ILE A 187 13.96 7.84 11.62
N VAL A 188 14.60 6.83 11.04
CA VAL A 188 15.91 6.94 10.40
C VAL A 188 15.80 6.32 9.01
N VAL A 189 16.32 7.03 8.00
CA VAL A 189 16.42 6.52 6.63
C VAL A 189 17.86 6.13 6.38
N ILE A 190 18.08 4.83 6.15
CA ILE A 190 19.37 4.28 5.75
C ILE A 190 19.27 3.92 4.28
N SER A 191 20.12 4.51 3.44
CA SER A 191 20.22 4.19 2.02
C SER A 191 21.56 3.51 1.73
N GLY A 192 21.53 2.48 0.88
CA GLY A 192 22.72 1.71 0.52
C GLY A 192 22.47 0.83 -0.70
N LYS A 193 23.54 0.36 -1.34
CA LYS A 193 23.45 -0.64 -2.41
C LYS A 193 23.05 -2.00 -1.82
N GLY A 194 22.38 -2.85 -2.60
CA GLY A 194 21.85 -4.13 -2.14
C GLY A 194 22.92 -4.99 -1.45
N GLY A 195 22.67 -5.39 -0.19
CA GLY A 195 23.60 -6.19 0.62
C GLY A 195 23.89 -5.61 2.01
N CYS A 196 23.82 -4.28 2.19
CA CYS A 196 24.01 -3.63 3.49
C CYS A 196 22.71 -3.65 4.31
N VAL A 197 22.37 -4.81 4.88
CA VAL A 197 21.35 -4.86 5.93
C VAL A 197 22.05 -4.68 7.26
N MET A 198 21.71 -3.61 7.98
CA MET A 198 22.16 -3.40 9.34
C MET A 198 21.26 -4.21 10.29
N SER A 199 21.81 -5.23 10.94
CA SER A 199 21.18 -5.95 12.04
C SER A 199 21.75 -5.42 13.37
N LEU A 200 20.86 -5.19 14.35
CA LEU A 200 21.22 -4.75 15.71
C LEU A 200 21.09 -5.89 16.74
N GLN A 201 20.95 -7.14 16.30
CA GLN A 201 20.80 -8.29 17.20
C GLN A 201 22.16 -8.89 17.57
N LYS A 202 22.22 -9.42 18.80
CA LYS A 202 23.34 -10.18 19.35
C LYS A 202 23.71 -11.32 18.37
N GLU A 203 24.81 -11.19 17.62
CA GLU A 203 25.31 -12.26 16.75
C GLU A 203 25.78 -13.42 17.65
N LYS A 204 24.90 -14.41 17.91
CA LYS A 204 25.36 -15.74 18.29
C LYS A 204 26.02 -16.39 17.08
N GLU A 205 27.18 -17.00 17.32
CA GLU A 205 28.10 -17.66 16.39
C GLU A 205 27.55 -17.96 14.98
N LYS A 206 28.20 -17.35 13.97
CA LYS A 206 27.92 -17.59 12.55
C LYS A 206 28.08 -19.06 12.19
N ASP A 207 26.98 -19.68 11.78
CA ASP A 207 27.03 -20.93 11.02
C ASP A 207 27.71 -20.66 9.67
N LYS A 208 28.90 -21.25 9.48
CA LYS A 208 29.74 -21.14 8.27
C LYS A 208 29.06 -21.61 6.97
N ASN A 209 27.86 -22.17 7.05
CA ASN A 209 27.06 -22.61 5.90
C ASN A 209 26.30 -21.47 5.20
N VAL A 210 26.04 -20.34 5.87
CA VAL A 210 25.29 -19.21 5.27
C VAL A 210 26.14 -18.46 4.24
N ASP A 211 27.44 -18.27 4.50
CA ASP A 211 28.37 -17.59 3.59
C ASP A 211 28.59 -18.36 2.27
N LEU A 212 28.57 -19.70 2.31
CA LEU A 212 28.69 -20.54 1.12
C LEU A 212 27.45 -20.45 0.22
N ASP A 213 26.26 -20.35 0.84
CA ASP A 213 24.98 -20.25 0.15
C ASP A 213 24.73 -18.85 -0.44
N GLU A 214 25.26 -17.79 0.19
CA GLU A 214 25.25 -16.42 -0.35
C GLU A 214 26.25 -16.25 -1.51
N LYS A 215 27.41 -16.92 -1.47
CA LYS A 215 28.40 -16.86 -2.55
C LYS A 215 27.89 -17.50 -3.84
N ASN A 216 27.26 -18.69 -3.72
CA ASN A 216 26.65 -19.38 -4.85
C ASN A 216 25.47 -18.61 -5.44
N LYS A 217 24.60 -18.01 -4.61
CA LYS A 217 23.45 -17.22 -5.10
C LYS A 217 23.87 -15.88 -5.72
N LYS A 218 24.95 -15.27 -5.24
CA LYS A 218 25.49 -14.05 -5.85
C LYS A 218 26.06 -14.34 -7.24
N GLU A 219 26.75 -15.46 -7.41
CA GLU A 219 27.24 -15.93 -8.72
C GLU A 219 26.08 -16.26 -9.68
N GLU A 220 25.00 -16.89 -9.18
CA GLU A 220 23.78 -17.18 -9.96
C GLU A 220 23.07 -15.91 -10.45
N TRP A 221 22.95 -14.89 -9.59
CA TRP A 221 22.35 -13.60 -9.94
C TRP A 221 23.23 -12.76 -10.87
N GLU A 222 24.56 -12.81 -10.71
CA GLU A 222 25.51 -12.13 -11.60
C GLU A 222 25.54 -12.78 -13.00
N GLU A 223 25.40 -14.10 -13.09
CA GLU A 223 25.20 -14.80 -14.37
C GLU A 223 23.86 -14.44 -15.04
N GLU A 224 22.75 -14.41 -14.30
CA GLU A 224 21.44 -14.00 -14.86
C GLU A 224 21.44 -12.54 -15.37
N MET A 225 22.11 -11.63 -14.67
CA MET A 225 22.23 -10.23 -15.09
C MET A 225 23.14 -10.05 -16.31
N SER A 226 24.20 -10.87 -16.46
CA SER A 226 25.10 -10.80 -17.63
C SER A 226 24.43 -11.24 -18.94
N GLN A 227 23.36 -12.04 -18.87
CA GLN A 227 22.60 -12.48 -20.05
C GLN A 227 21.53 -11.47 -20.50
N ILE A 228 21.24 -10.45 -19.68
CA ILE A 228 20.24 -9.42 -19.97
C ILE A 228 20.86 -8.21 -20.69
N ASP A 229 22.17 -7.99 -20.59
CA ASP A 229 22.86 -6.78 -21.11
C ASP A 229 23.16 -6.81 -22.63
N GLY A 230 22.39 -7.59 -23.40
CA GLY A 230 22.52 -7.72 -24.86
C GLY A 230 21.47 -7.01 -25.69
N ARG A 231 20.45 -6.39 -25.08
CA ARG A 231 19.43 -5.60 -25.78
C ARG A 231 18.95 -4.46 -24.91
N ASP A 232 19.44 -3.25 -25.19
CA ASP A 232 18.62 -2.05 -25.42
C ASP A 232 19.53 -0.82 -25.51
N GLU A 233 20.17 -0.65 -26.68
CA GLU A 233 20.25 0.69 -27.27
C GLU A 233 19.06 0.79 -28.22
N MET A 234 18.01 1.49 -27.82
CA MET A 234 17.00 1.94 -28.78
C MET A 234 16.74 3.44 -28.61
N ASP A 235 16.97 4.08 -29.75
CA ASP A 235 17.09 5.49 -30.04
C ASP A 235 15.88 6.33 -29.59
N LEU A 236 16.17 7.52 -29.08
CA LEU A 236 15.23 8.60 -28.81
C LEU A 236 14.77 9.21 -30.14
N ASN A 237 13.99 8.50 -30.95
CA ASN A 237 13.24 9.05 -32.09
C ASN A 237 12.29 8.00 -32.71
N ASP A 238 11.06 7.86 -32.19
CA ASP A 238 9.93 7.52 -33.07
C ASP A 238 8.56 7.88 -32.46
N TYR A 239 8.24 9.16 -32.53
CA TYR A 239 6.90 9.68 -32.30
C TYR A 239 6.10 9.58 -33.61
N LYS A 240 5.61 8.36 -33.95
CA LYS A 240 4.46 8.03 -34.84
C LYS A 240 4.65 6.68 -35.54
N TYR A 241 4.18 5.58 -34.95
CA TYR A 241 3.57 4.50 -35.74
C TYR A 241 2.66 3.57 -34.91
N SER A 242 1.44 3.37 -35.43
CA SER A 242 0.55 2.22 -35.23
C SER A 242 -0.18 2.07 -33.88
N GLN A 243 -1.36 2.68 -33.75
CA GLN A 243 -2.63 1.94 -33.86
C GLN A 243 -2.58 0.69 -34.75
N LYS A 244 -2.27 -0.47 -34.17
CA LYS A 244 -2.79 -1.81 -34.54
C LYS A 244 -2.04 -2.90 -33.77
N THR A 245 -2.56 -3.21 -32.59
CA THR A 245 -2.63 -4.56 -31.99
C THR A 245 -3.56 -4.47 -30.79
N ARG A 246 -4.84 -4.23 -31.09
CA ARG A 246 -5.93 -4.76 -30.25
C ARG A 246 -5.96 -6.25 -30.56
N ASP A 247 -5.70 -7.07 -29.56
CA ASP A 247 -6.24 -8.42 -29.30
C ASP A 247 -5.18 -9.25 -28.55
N ASN A 248 -5.62 -9.83 -27.43
CA ASN A 248 -4.88 -10.67 -26.47
C ASN A 248 -3.92 -9.97 -25.49
N ILE A 249 -4.49 -9.40 -24.43
CA ILE A 249 -3.91 -9.55 -23.09
C ILE A 249 -5.03 -10.05 -22.17
N ASN A 250 -4.86 -11.29 -21.71
CA ASN A 250 -5.58 -11.80 -20.54
C ASN A 250 -5.12 -10.98 -19.35
N ASP A 251 -6.05 -10.22 -18.79
CA ASP A 251 -5.92 -9.39 -17.61
C ASP A 251 -5.98 -10.28 -16.36
N PRO A 252 -4.91 -10.45 -15.57
CA PRO A 252 -5.04 -10.97 -14.23
C PRO A 252 -5.26 -9.77 -13.31
N ASP A 253 -6.54 -9.53 -13.00
CA ASP A 253 -6.99 -8.72 -11.88
C ASP A 253 -6.08 -8.94 -10.67
N PHE A 254 -5.30 -7.93 -10.31
CA PHE A 254 -4.62 -7.87 -9.02
C PHE A 254 -5.71 -7.63 -7.96
N PRO A 255 -5.83 -8.45 -6.90
CA PRO A 255 -6.86 -8.23 -5.90
C PRO A 255 -6.46 -7.04 -5.03
N GLU A 256 -6.90 -5.82 -5.38
CA GLU A 256 -7.06 -4.73 -4.42
C GLU A 256 -8.27 -5.03 -3.51
N SER A 257 -8.14 -6.03 -2.64
CA SER A 257 -9.10 -6.25 -1.56
C SER A 257 -8.63 -5.53 -0.29
N GLU A 258 -9.49 -4.61 0.19
CA GLU A 258 -9.54 -4.08 1.55
C GLU A 258 -8.35 -3.25 2.05
N MET A 259 -8.17 -2.06 1.47
CA MET A 259 -7.47 -1.00 2.18
C MET A 259 -8.27 0.31 2.18
N PHE A 260 -8.64 0.70 3.41
CA PHE A 260 -9.16 1.99 3.87
C PHE A 260 -10.69 2.22 3.83
N SER A 261 -11.41 1.44 4.63
CA SER A 261 -12.62 1.94 5.30
C SER A 261 -12.22 2.50 6.67
N SER A 262 -12.74 3.68 7.01
CA SER A 262 -12.58 4.31 8.33
C SER A 262 -13.41 3.55 9.36
N PRO A 263 -12.93 3.32 10.60
CA PRO A 263 -13.73 2.70 11.64
C PRO A 263 -14.69 3.74 12.22
N ALA A 264 -15.89 3.81 11.66
CA ALA A 264 -17.07 4.31 12.35
C ALA A 264 -18.23 3.41 11.93
N ASP A 265 -18.86 2.80 12.93
CA ASP A 265 -20.12 2.04 12.84
C ASP A 265 -20.05 0.68 12.15
N ARG A 266 -19.44 -0.31 12.83
CA ARG A 266 -19.84 -1.72 12.68
C ARG A 266 -20.10 -2.33 14.06
N VAL A 267 -21.36 -2.64 14.32
CA VAL A 267 -21.79 -3.53 15.40
C VAL A 267 -21.76 -4.95 14.84
N PRO A 268 -21.19 -5.94 15.55
CA PRO A 268 -21.62 -7.31 15.38
C PRO A 268 -22.25 -7.83 16.66
N ASP A 269 -23.53 -8.15 16.56
CA ASP A 269 -24.16 -9.21 17.35
C ASP A 269 -23.72 -10.55 16.74
N SER A 270 -23.15 -11.43 17.56
CA SER A 270 -23.58 -12.83 17.68
C SER A 270 -22.67 -13.58 18.66
N GLU A 271 -23.34 -14.19 19.62
CA GLU A 271 -22.87 -15.12 20.62
C GLU A 271 -22.51 -16.47 19.98
N ILE A 272 -21.35 -17.06 20.30
CA ILE A 272 -21.11 -18.52 20.33
C ILE A 272 -20.04 -18.77 21.41
N LEU A 273 -20.46 -19.12 22.64
CA LEU A 273 -20.47 -20.47 23.22
C LEU A 273 -19.07 -21.05 23.51
N CYS A 274 -18.64 -20.88 24.77
CA CYS A 274 -17.61 -21.68 25.43
C CYS A 274 -17.95 -23.18 25.38
N SER A 275 -16.93 -24.02 25.24
CA SER A 275 -16.94 -25.41 25.70
C SER A 275 -15.57 -25.73 26.32
N PRO A 276 -15.52 -26.64 27.32
CA PRO A 276 -14.53 -26.60 28.39
C PRO A 276 -13.25 -27.41 28.13
N GLU A 277 -12.19 -26.92 28.77
CA GLU A 277 -10.97 -27.54 29.31
C GLU A 277 -10.66 -29.01 28.94
N ASP A 278 -9.44 -29.22 28.41
CA ASP A 278 -8.70 -30.46 28.59
C ASP A 278 -7.28 -30.11 29.06
N ASP A 279 -6.99 -30.48 30.31
CA ASP A 279 -5.76 -30.23 31.05
C ASP A 279 -4.65 -31.19 30.62
N THR A 280 -3.67 -30.71 29.86
CA THR A 280 -2.34 -31.32 29.85
C THR A 280 -1.27 -30.22 29.95
N ALA A 281 -0.64 -30.17 31.13
CA ALA A 281 0.42 -29.25 31.47
C ALA A 281 1.67 -29.49 30.59
N GLU A 282 1.84 -28.64 29.57
CA GLU A 282 3.14 -28.43 28.91
C GLU A 282 4.01 -27.47 29.74
N PRO A 283 5.35 -27.58 29.67
CA PRO A 283 6.25 -26.78 30.49
C PRO A 283 6.01 -25.30 30.24
N GLN A 284 5.85 -24.54 31.33
CA GLN A 284 5.72 -23.09 31.29
C GLN A 284 6.98 -22.49 30.64
N GLU A 285 6.89 -22.11 29.37
CA GLU A 285 7.81 -21.12 28.80
C GLU A 285 7.69 -19.87 29.68
N GLU A 286 8.83 -19.42 30.21
CA GLU A 286 8.91 -18.22 31.02
C GLU A 286 8.21 -17.07 30.29
N ASP A 287 7.21 -16.47 30.94
CA ASP A 287 6.47 -15.37 30.36
C ASP A 287 7.42 -14.16 30.21
N PRO A 288 7.69 -13.66 29.00
CA PRO A 288 8.62 -12.55 28.74
C PRO A 288 8.11 -11.19 29.26
N ARG A 289 7.13 -11.19 30.17
CA ARG A 289 6.43 -10.06 30.77
C ARG A 289 7.29 -9.03 31.51
N ASP A 290 8.60 -9.24 31.67
CA ASP A 290 9.44 -8.40 32.54
C ASP A 290 10.81 -7.99 31.96
N SER A 291 11.06 -8.21 30.66
CA SER A 291 12.27 -7.63 30.06
C SER A 291 12.01 -6.18 29.67
N SER A 292 12.84 -5.27 30.17
CA SER A 292 12.90 -3.86 29.75
C SER A 292 13.50 -3.70 28.34
N GLU A 293 13.71 -4.80 27.60
CA GLU A 293 14.37 -4.80 26.31
C GLU A 293 13.36 -4.47 25.18
N PRO A 294 13.76 -3.66 24.20
CA PRO A 294 12.90 -3.31 23.09
C PRO A 294 12.58 -4.54 22.22
N ILE A 295 11.30 -4.72 21.87
CA ILE A 295 10.89 -5.74 20.90
C ILE A 295 11.20 -5.22 19.49
N ILE A 296 12.10 -5.91 18.79
CA ILE A 296 12.51 -5.55 17.42
C ILE A 296 11.76 -6.43 16.42
N ILE A 297 11.03 -5.81 15.49
CA ILE A 297 10.30 -6.50 14.41
C ILE A 297 10.90 -6.11 13.07
N TYR A 298 11.36 -7.10 12.31
CA TYR A 298 11.88 -6.91 10.96
C TYR A 298 10.78 -7.06 9.93
N THR A 299 10.60 -6.04 9.10
CA THR A 299 9.54 -5.99 8.09
C THR A 299 10.04 -5.61 6.71
N ALA A 300 9.41 -6.17 5.66
CA ALA A 300 9.70 -5.83 4.28
C ALA A 300 8.43 -5.86 3.39
N PRO A 301 8.46 -5.24 2.19
CA PRO A 301 7.28 -5.19 1.32
C PRO A 301 6.82 -6.56 0.78
N THR A 302 7.75 -7.50 0.57
CA THR A 302 7.47 -8.81 -0.04
C THR A 302 7.95 -9.96 0.84
N GLY A 303 7.34 -11.15 0.69
CA GLY A 303 7.72 -12.34 1.45
C GLY A 303 9.18 -12.76 1.24
N LYS A 304 9.71 -12.65 0.02
CA LYS A 304 11.12 -12.94 -0.28
C LYS A 304 12.06 -11.99 0.48
N ALA A 305 11.78 -10.68 0.43
CA ALA A 305 12.59 -9.69 1.12
C ALA A 305 12.49 -9.83 2.66
N ALA A 306 11.30 -10.14 3.17
CA ALA A 306 11.08 -10.36 4.60
C ALA A 306 11.86 -11.59 5.09
N ASN A 307 11.80 -12.71 4.35
CA ASN A 307 12.54 -13.92 4.70
C ASN A 307 14.06 -13.68 4.67
N LEU A 308 14.57 -12.99 3.65
CA LEU A 308 15.99 -12.61 3.57
C LEU A 308 16.42 -11.72 4.76
N LEU A 309 15.61 -10.71 5.10
CA LEU A 309 15.86 -9.81 6.21
C LEU A 309 15.89 -10.57 7.55
N GLY A 310 14.93 -11.46 7.77
CA GLY A 310 14.87 -12.32 8.94
C GLY A 310 16.11 -13.22 9.07
N ARG A 311 16.48 -13.93 8.00
CA ARG A 311 17.68 -14.79 7.99
C ARG A 311 18.94 -14.02 8.35
N ARG A 312 19.12 -12.82 7.80
CA ARG A 312 20.30 -11.98 8.11
C ARG A 312 20.32 -11.45 9.54
N ALA A 313 19.16 -11.18 10.10
CA ALA A 313 19.02 -10.80 11.49
C ALA A 313 19.00 -12.02 12.45
N ASN A 314 19.02 -13.25 11.93
CA ASN A 314 18.83 -14.47 12.72
C ASN A 314 17.50 -14.49 13.51
N THR A 315 16.43 -14.03 12.86
CA THR A 315 15.07 -13.95 13.43
C THR A 315 14.02 -14.14 12.34
N ASN A 316 12.74 -14.09 12.71
CA ASN A 316 11.65 -14.10 11.75
C ASN A 316 11.45 -12.70 11.15
N GLY A 317 11.44 -12.63 9.83
CA GLY A 317 11.05 -11.44 9.10
C GLY A 317 9.62 -11.56 8.59
N PHE A 318 8.88 -10.45 8.67
CA PHE A 318 7.46 -10.41 8.31
C PHE A 318 7.21 -9.44 7.15
N THR A 319 6.12 -9.64 6.43
CA THR A 319 5.68 -8.67 5.45
C THR A 319 5.01 -7.48 6.12
N LEU A 320 5.12 -6.30 5.53
CA LEU A 320 4.41 -5.11 6.00
C LEU A 320 2.88 -5.36 6.09
N HIS A 321 2.34 -6.18 5.19
CA HIS A 321 0.93 -6.60 5.21
C HIS A 321 0.57 -7.39 6.47
N GLN A 322 1.39 -8.35 6.89
CA GLN A 322 1.16 -9.12 8.12
C GLN A 322 1.13 -8.21 9.36
N ILE A 323 2.10 -7.29 9.46
CA ILE A 323 2.16 -6.34 10.58
C ILE A 323 0.91 -5.44 10.61
N ILE A 324 0.57 -4.83 9.47
CA ILE A 324 -0.58 -3.92 9.37
C ILE A 324 -1.89 -4.66 9.66
N TRP A 325 -2.05 -5.89 9.16
CA TRP A 325 -3.25 -6.68 9.39
C TRP A 325 -3.41 -7.05 10.87
N SER A 326 -2.33 -7.50 11.53
CA SER A 326 -2.32 -7.77 12.97
C SER A 326 -2.72 -6.54 13.79
N TYR A 327 -2.15 -5.37 13.47
CA TYR A 327 -2.51 -4.12 14.15
C TYR A 327 -3.97 -3.72 13.92
N LYS A 328 -4.47 -3.81 12.68
CA LYS A 328 -5.87 -3.52 12.36
C LYS A 328 -6.83 -4.41 13.14
N PHE A 329 -6.54 -5.71 13.21
CA PHE A 329 -7.34 -6.67 13.96
C PHE A 329 -7.38 -6.33 15.45
N TYR A 330 -6.25 -5.89 16.01
CA TYR A 330 -6.21 -5.40 17.39
C TYR A 330 -7.05 -4.14 17.60
N VAL A 331 -6.94 -3.13 16.71
CA VAL A 331 -7.74 -1.89 16.83
C VAL A 331 -9.24 -2.14 16.74
N THR A 332 -9.66 -3.21 16.06
CA THR A 332 -11.07 -3.62 16.00
C THR A 332 -11.57 -4.36 17.24
N GLN A 333 -10.67 -4.84 18.11
CA GLN A 333 -11.05 -5.42 19.39
C GLN A 333 -11.45 -4.30 20.36
N LYS A 334 -12.58 -4.49 21.06
CA LYS A 334 -13.17 -3.46 21.95
C LYS A 334 -12.55 -3.42 23.35
N ASP A 335 -11.40 -4.05 23.57
CA ASP A 335 -10.73 -4.04 24.87
C ASP A 335 -9.87 -2.76 24.99
N PRO A 336 -10.26 -1.79 25.84
CA PRO A 336 -9.52 -0.54 25.99
C PRO A 336 -8.20 -0.70 26.74
N ASP A 337 -8.01 -1.80 27.48
CA ASP A 337 -6.82 -2.04 28.31
C ASP A 337 -5.82 -3.00 27.66
N ALA A 338 -6.25 -3.74 26.63
CA ALA A 338 -5.35 -4.56 25.83
C ALA A 338 -4.26 -3.67 25.22
N LYS A 339 -3.00 -4.10 25.29
CA LYS A 339 -1.88 -3.51 24.53
C LYS A 339 -1.65 -4.34 23.28
N TRP A 340 -1.41 -3.68 22.15
CA TRP A 340 -1.08 -4.41 20.93
C TRP A 340 0.20 -5.22 21.12
N LYS A 341 0.12 -6.50 20.80
CA LYS A 341 1.27 -7.39 20.67
C LYS A 341 1.19 -8.04 19.30
N PHE A 342 2.28 -7.99 18.56
CA PHE A 342 2.35 -8.68 17.29
C PHE A 342 2.35 -10.20 17.54
N ARG A 343 1.30 -10.87 17.08
CA ARG A 343 1.17 -12.33 17.03
C ARG A 343 1.01 -12.72 15.57
N HIS A 344 1.79 -13.70 15.12
CA HIS A 344 1.79 -14.19 13.74
C HIS A 344 1.08 -15.53 13.64
#